data_AF-A0A5M8SA95-F1
#
_entry.id   AF-A0A5M8SA95-F1
#
_cell.length_a   1.000
_cell.length_b   1.000
_cell.length_c   1.000
_cell.angle_alpha   90.00
_cell.angle_beta   90.00
_cell.angle_gamma   90.00
#
_symmetry.space_group_name_H-M   'P 1'
#
loop_
_entity.id
_entity.type
_entity.pdbx_description
1 polymer ?
#
loop_
_entity_poly.entity_id
_entity_poly.type
_entity_poly.pdbx_seq_one_letter_code
_entity_poly.pdbx_strand_id
1 'polypeptide(L)'
;MRGEPPARHFGAFGRDKPISSVQDLIVITGKKIVGALLLVIAGSVICYSQQTALRGPVAEAEKTFQTRCSTCHAEHGEGSEVGASLNVPDLRSPFVQKSSDAQLHQIIKNGKGNMPMFGRDFSDPQIDRIIELIRSFAAPPSQQSQAGFAPQ
;
A
#
# COMPACT_ATOMS: atom_id res chain seq x y z
N MET A 1 -44.21 -75.90 25.78
CA MET A 1 -44.84 -75.96 24.45
C MET A 1 -44.14 -74.94 23.57
N ARG A 2 -43.35 -75.40 22.58
CA ARG A 2 -42.97 -74.78 21.29
C ARG A 2 -42.47 -73.30 21.30
N GLY A 3 -41.32 -72.91 20.77
CA GLY A 3 -40.36 -73.56 19.88
C GLY A 3 -39.20 -72.62 19.50
N GLU A 4 -38.15 -73.23 18.96
CA GLU A 4 -37.14 -72.73 18.00
C GLU A 4 -36.51 -71.32 18.12
N PRO A 5 -35.18 -71.21 18.30
CA PRO A 5 -34.34 -70.19 17.65
C PRO A 5 -33.85 -70.76 16.31
N PRO A 6 -33.77 -70.01 15.17
CA PRO A 6 -32.74 -68.98 15.00
C PRO A 6 -33.02 -67.91 13.90
N ALA A 7 -32.22 -66.85 13.85
CA ALA A 7 -31.52 -66.38 12.64
C ALA A 7 -30.75 -65.10 12.94
N ARG A 8 -29.41 -65.23 12.99
CA ARG A 8 -28.49 -64.09 12.94
C ARG A 8 -28.50 -63.56 11.51
N HIS A 9 -29.03 -62.35 11.29
CA HIS A 9 -28.67 -61.57 10.12
C HIS A 9 -27.42 -60.76 10.43
N PHE A 10 -26.27 -61.29 10.01
CA PHE A 10 -25.11 -60.47 9.67
C PHE A 10 -25.46 -59.67 8.41
N GLY A 11 -26.12 -58.53 8.61
CA GLY A 11 -26.26 -57.52 7.58
C GLY A 11 -24.87 -57.01 7.22
N ALA A 12 -24.50 -57.24 5.96
CA ALA A 12 -23.23 -56.92 5.37
C ALA A 12 -22.71 -55.55 5.83
N PHE A 13 -21.50 -55.54 6.38
CA PHE A 13 -20.62 -54.38 6.33
C PHE A 13 -20.68 -53.85 4.90
N GLY A 14 -21.34 -52.70 4.74
CA GLY A 14 -21.50 -52.01 3.48
C GLY A 14 -20.13 -51.63 3.00
N ARG A 15 -19.56 -52.52 2.17
CA ARG A 15 -18.45 -52.37 1.23
C ARG A 15 -18.06 -50.91 1.05
N ASP A 16 -17.29 -50.39 1.99
CA ASP A 16 -16.37 -49.29 1.80
C ASP A 16 -15.54 -49.71 0.60
N LYS A 17 -15.86 -49.13 -0.56
CA LYS A 17 -15.09 -49.40 -1.77
C LYS A 17 -13.67 -48.95 -1.44
N PRO A 18 -12.69 -49.86 -1.39
CA PRO A 18 -11.32 -49.46 -1.16
C PRO A 18 -10.96 -48.47 -2.27
N ILE A 19 -10.20 -47.45 -1.88
CA ILE A 19 -9.68 -46.37 -2.72
C ILE A 19 -8.72 -47.01 -3.73
N SER A 20 -9.25 -47.71 -4.73
CA SER A 20 -8.50 -48.67 -5.56
C SER A 20 -8.30 -48.18 -6.98
N SER A 21 -8.82 -47.00 -7.33
CA SER A 21 -8.64 -46.41 -8.64
C SER A 21 -7.72 -45.21 -8.57
N VAL A 22 -6.67 -45.23 -9.39
CA VAL A 22 -5.72 -44.13 -9.58
C VAL A 22 -6.45 -42.83 -9.95
N GLN A 23 -7.63 -42.93 -10.57
CA GLN A 23 -8.54 -41.80 -10.85
C GLN A 23 -8.98 -41.05 -9.58
N ASP A 24 -9.31 -41.74 -8.49
CA ASP A 24 -9.79 -41.10 -7.26
C ASP A 24 -8.64 -40.37 -6.55
N LEU A 25 -7.43 -40.94 -6.58
CA LEU A 25 -6.24 -40.29 -6.05
C LEU A 25 -5.85 -39.05 -6.86
N ILE A 26 -5.96 -39.10 -8.20
CA ILE A 26 -5.72 -37.95 -9.08
C ILE A 26 -6.76 -36.84 -8.83
N VAL A 27 -8.03 -37.18 -8.63
CA VAL A 27 -9.11 -36.21 -8.35
C VAL A 27 -8.97 -35.60 -6.96
N ILE A 28 -8.61 -36.38 -5.93
CA ILE A 28 -8.40 -35.89 -4.56
C ILE A 28 -7.18 -34.97 -4.50
N THR A 29 -6.07 -35.37 -5.13
CA THR A 29 -4.86 -34.54 -5.19
C THR A 29 -5.15 -33.29 -6.01
N GLY A 30 -5.80 -33.39 -7.17
CA GLY A 30 -6.26 -32.27 -8.00
C GLY A 30 -7.11 -31.25 -7.24
N LYS A 31 -8.07 -31.70 -6.43
CA LYS A 31 -8.95 -30.81 -5.65
C LYS A 31 -8.18 -30.03 -4.56
N LYS A 32 -7.13 -30.63 -3.98
CA LYS A 32 -6.26 -29.99 -2.98
C LYS A 32 -5.30 -28.99 -3.61
N ILE A 33 -4.75 -29.27 -4.79
CA ILE A 33 -3.87 -28.35 -5.53
C ILE A 33 -4.68 -27.13 -6.03
N VAL A 34 -5.88 -27.35 -6.58
CA VAL A 34 -6.78 -26.27 -7.01
C VAL A 34 -7.22 -25.42 -5.81
N GLY A 35 -7.55 -26.04 -4.68
CA GLY A 35 -7.87 -25.33 -3.44
C GLY A 35 -6.70 -24.49 -2.92
N ALA A 36 -5.49 -25.05 -2.90
CA ALA A 36 -4.28 -24.32 -2.48
C ALA A 36 -3.93 -23.18 -3.45
N LEU A 37 -4.08 -23.40 -4.76
CA LEU A 37 -3.84 -22.37 -5.79
C LEU A 37 -4.85 -21.22 -5.67
N LEU A 38 -6.13 -21.50 -5.44
CA LEU A 38 -7.16 -20.48 -5.23
C LEU A 38 -6.90 -19.65 -3.97
N LEU A 39 -6.40 -20.25 -2.89
CA LEU A 39 -6.01 -19.52 -1.67
C LEU A 39 -4.79 -18.63 -1.89
N VAL A 40 -3.79 -19.08 -2.65
CA VAL A 40 -2.63 -18.26 -3.02
C VAL A 40 -3.06 -17.07 -3.90
N ILE A 41 -3.89 -17.32 -4.91
CA ILE A 41 -4.40 -16.26 -5.80
C ILE A 41 -5.25 -15.25 -5.01
N ALA A 42 -6.17 -15.71 -4.16
CA ALA A 42 -6.98 -14.84 -3.33
C ALA A 42 -6.11 -14.00 -2.36
N GLY A 43 -5.09 -14.62 -1.75
CA GLY A 43 -4.12 -13.93 -0.89
C GLY A 43 -3.33 -12.85 -1.64
N SER A 44 -2.88 -13.14 -2.86
CA SER A 44 -2.20 -12.14 -3.69
C SER A 44 -3.11 -10.95 -4.03
N VAL A 45 -4.36 -11.19 -4.43
CA VAL A 45 -5.32 -10.12 -4.76
C VAL A 45 -5.58 -9.17 -3.58
N ILE A 46 -5.64 -9.69 -2.36
CA ILE A 46 -5.81 -8.89 -1.13
C ILE A 46 -4.58 -8.02 -0.84
N CYS A 47 -3.35 -8.51 -1.11
CA CYS A 47 -2.14 -7.68 -0.97
C CYS A 47 -2.05 -6.60 -2.04
N TYR A 48 -2.49 -6.87 -3.28
CA TYR A 48 -2.43 -5.90 -4.38
C TYR A 48 -3.36 -4.70 -4.16
N SER A 49 -4.55 -4.91 -3.61
CA SER A 49 -5.50 -3.81 -3.34
C SER A 49 -5.03 -2.85 -2.24
N GLN A 50 -4.27 -3.35 -1.27
CA GLN A 50 -3.66 -2.52 -0.22
C GLN A 50 -2.54 -1.63 -0.79
N GLN A 51 -1.78 -2.13 -1.77
CA GLN A 51 -0.66 -1.42 -2.38
C GLN A 51 -1.11 -0.22 -3.23
N THR A 52 -2.23 -0.34 -3.95
CA THR A 52 -2.77 0.75 -4.77
C THR A 52 -3.37 1.87 -3.92
N ALA A 53 -4.01 1.53 -2.80
CA ALA A 53 -4.56 2.52 -1.86
C ALA A 53 -3.49 3.45 -1.27
N LEU A 54 -2.26 2.97 -1.08
CA LEU A 54 -1.15 3.76 -0.54
C LEU A 54 -0.37 4.53 -1.61
N ARG A 55 -0.22 3.97 -2.83
CA ARG A 55 0.56 4.61 -3.91
C ARG A 55 -0.16 5.77 -4.59
N GLY A 56 -1.48 5.71 -4.72
CA GLY A 56 -2.26 6.79 -5.34
C GLY A 56 -2.07 8.15 -4.66
N PRO A 57 -2.24 8.25 -3.33
CA PRO A 57 -2.05 9.50 -2.60
C PRO A 57 -0.64 10.09 -2.67
N VAL A 58 0.40 9.24 -2.68
CA VAL A 58 1.81 9.69 -2.77
C VAL A 58 2.12 10.26 -4.15
N ALA A 59 1.72 9.58 -5.21
CA ALA A 59 1.93 10.06 -6.58
C ALA A 59 1.23 11.40 -6.85
N GLU A 60 0.05 11.62 -6.27
CA GLU A 60 -0.68 12.88 -6.38
C GLU A 60 0.04 14.02 -5.64
N ALA A 61 0.60 13.75 -4.46
CA ALA A 61 1.41 14.73 -3.72
C ALA A 61 2.70 15.09 -4.47
N GLU A 62 3.38 14.11 -5.06
CA GLU A 62 4.58 14.32 -5.89
C GLU A 62 4.27 15.22 -7.09
N LYS A 63 3.19 14.91 -7.83
CA LYS A 63 2.75 15.72 -8.96
C LYS A 63 2.37 17.14 -8.52
N THR A 64 1.68 17.27 -7.40
CA THR A 64 1.32 18.58 -6.84
C THR A 64 2.57 19.37 -6.48
N PHE A 65 3.53 18.75 -5.81
CA PHE A 65 4.79 19.36 -5.43
C PHE A 65 5.59 19.80 -6.67
N GLN A 66 5.72 18.93 -7.67
CA GLN A 66 6.38 19.25 -8.94
C GLN A 66 5.74 20.41 -9.67
N THR A 67 4.40 20.54 -9.64
CA THR A 67 3.69 21.57 -10.41
C THR A 67 3.51 22.89 -9.65
N ARG A 68 3.58 22.88 -8.32
CA ARG A 68 3.18 24.02 -7.47
C ARG A 68 4.26 24.49 -6.51
N CYS A 69 5.18 23.61 -6.12
CA CYS A 69 6.16 23.87 -5.07
C CYS A 69 7.60 23.91 -5.61
N SER A 70 7.92 23.07 -6.58
CA SER A 70 9.28 22.86 -7.12
C SER A 70 9.90 24.11 -7.72
N THR A 71 9.10 25.03 -8.25
CA THR A 71 9.61 26.29 -8.82
C THR A 71 10.46 27.07 -7.82
N CYS A 72 10.10 27.02 -6.53
CA CYS A 72 10.86 27.65 -5.46
C CYS A 72 11.63 26.63 -4.62
N HIS A 73 11.05 25.46 -4.36
CA HIS A 73 11.64 24.44 -3.46
C HIS A 73 12.51 23.40 -4.17
N ALA A 74 12.68 23.48 -5.49
CA ALA A 74 13.28 22.45 -6.36
C ALA A 74 12.57 21.08 -6.24
N GLU A 75 13.00 20.08 -7.01
CA GLU A 75 12.31 18.79 -7.08
C GLU A 75 12.47 17.95 -5.79
N HIS A 76 13.60 18.09 -5.09
CA HIS A 76 13.88 17.32 -3.88
C HIS A 76 14.01 18.17 -2.62
N GLY A 77 13.52 19.41 -2.67
CA GLY A 77 13.43 20.28 -1.50
C GLY A 77 14.69 21.11 -1.19
N GLU A 78 15.76 21.00 -1.98
CA GLU A 78 16.99 21.81 -1.81
C GLU A 78 16.78 23.33 -1.90
N GLY A 79 15.70 23.77 -2.54
CA GLY A 79 15.53 25.17 -2.94
C GLY A 79 16.13 25.43 -4.32
N SER A 80 15.34 26.05 -5.20
CA SER A 80 15.79 26.47 -6.52
C SER A 80 16.54 27.80 -6.47
N GLU A 81 17.10 28.24 -7.59
CA GLU A 81 17.71 29.58 -7.71
C GLU A 81 16.69 30.70 -7.43
N VAL A 82 15.44 30.53 -7.91
CA VAL A 82 14.32 31.42 -7.58
C VAL A 82 14.02 31.38 -6.08
N GLY A 83 13.99 30.18 -5.50
CA GLY A 83 13.81 29.98 -4.06
C GLY A 83 14.87 30.68 -3.22
N ALA A 84 16.13 30.63 -3.65
CA ALA A 84 17.25 31.28 -2.97
C ALA A 84 17.05 32.80 -2.89
N SER A 85 16.59 33.42 -3.99
CA SER A 85 16.27 34.85 -4.02
C SER A 85 15.10 35.23 -3.09
N LEU A 86 14.20 34.28 -2.82
CA LEU A 86 13.06 34.45 -1.92
C LEU A 86 13.33 33.98 -0.48
N ASN A 87 14.56 33.53 -0.19
CA ASN A 87 14.99 32.97 1.10
C ASN A 87 14.14 31.76 1.55
N VAL A 88 13.78 30.87 0.62
CA VAL A 88 13.10 29.62 1.00
C VAL A 88 14.06 28.72 1.79
N PRO A 89 13.59 28.01 2.83
CA PRO A 89 14.43 27.06 3.54
C PRO A 89 14.65 25.80 2.69
N ASP A 90 15.83 25.18 2.84
CA ASP A 90 16.05 23.79 2.40
C ASP A 90 15.12 22.89 3.22
N LEU A 91 14.21 22.21 2.54
CA LEU A 91 13.20 21.36 3.16
C LEU A 91 13.81 20.10 3.78
N ARG A 92 15.03 19.72 3.39
CA ARG A 92 15.81 18.62 3.98
C ARG A 92 16.50 19.03 5.28
N SER A 93 16.58 20.33 5.54
CA SER A 93 17.29 20.84 6.72
C SER A 93 16.66 20.33 8.02
N PRO A 94 17.47 20.11 9.08
CA PRO A 94 16.95 19.73 10.39
C PRO A 94 15.93 20.73 10.95
N PHE A 95 16.00 22.00 10.54
CA PHE A 95 15.04 23.03 10.94
C PHE A 95 13.62 22.73 10.44
N VAL A 96 13.47 22.46 9.13
CA VAL A 96 12.18 22.09 8.55
C VAL A 96 11.75 20.72 9.06
N GLN A 97 12.69 19.76 9.09
CA GLN A 97 12.38 18.39 9.50
C GLN A 97 12.03 18.23 10.98
N LYS A 98 12.41 19.17 11.84
CA LYS A 98 11.98 19.20 13.26
C LYS A 98 10.73 20.05 13.51
N SER A 99 10.27 20.82 12.52
CA SER A 99 9.00 21.55 12.64
C SER A 99 7.85 20.55 12.77
N SER A 100 6.78 20.89 13.48
CA SER A 100 5.63 19.99 13.60
C SER A 100 4.80 19.95 12.32
N ASP A 101 4.10 18.84 12.07
CA ASP A 101 3.21 18.73 10.90
C ASP A 101 2.12 19.81 10.93
N ALA A 102 1.59 20.12 12.11
CA ALA A 102 0.61 21.21 12.26
C ALA A 102 1.18 22.58 11.83
N GLN A 103 2.44 22.88 12.14
CA GLN A 103 3.09 24.12 11.70
C GLN A 103 3.29 24.13 10.18
N LEU A 104 3.78 23.03 9.59
CA LEU A 104 3.97 22.93 8.15
C LEU A 104 2.62 23.04 7.41
N HIS A 105 1.58 22.41 7.94
CA HIS A 105 0.22 22.50 7.42
C HIS A 105 -0.26 23.95 7.43
N GLN A 106 -0.14 24.67 8.56
CA GLN A 106 -0.54 26.07 8.61
C GLN A 106 0.24 26.96 7.63
N ILE A 107 1.53 26.69 7.43
CA ILE A 107 2.36 27.43 6.46
C ILE A 107 1.88 27.16 5.03
N ILE A 108 1.63 25.90 4.65
CA ILE A 108 1.15 25.57 3.30
C ILE A 108 -0.26 26.13 3.07
N LYS A 109 -1.14 25.97 4.07
CA LYS A 109 -2.54 26.40 3.98
C LYS A 109 -2.68 27.91 3.86
N ASN A 110 -1.95 28.67 4.69
CA ASN A 110 -2.13 30.11 4.82
C ASN A 110 -1.03 30.94 4.13
N GLY A 111 0.04 30.31 3.66
CA GLY A 111 1.23 31.00 3.17
C GLY A 111 2.09 31.57 4.30
N LYS A 112 3.31 32.01 3.96
CA LYS A 112 4.23 32.68 4.88
C LYS A 112 5.25 33.52 4.12
N GLY A 113 5.28 34.83 4.39
CA GLY A 113 6.20 35.74 3.70
C GLY A 113 5.95 35.73 2.19
N ASN A 114 6.94 35.31 1.41
CA ASN A 114 6.84 35.18 -0.05
C ASN A 114 6.12 33.90 -0.52
N MET A 115 5.87 32.94 0.38
CA MET A 115 5.14 31.71 0.04
C MET A 115 3.64 32.01 -0.06
N PRO A 116 3.00 31.74 -1.21
CA PRO A 116 1.56 31.96 -1.38
C PRO A 116 0.74 30.99 -0.51
N MET A 117 -0.53 31.34 -0.27
CA MET A 117 -1.47 30.46 0.40
C MET A 117 -2.02 29.40 -0.56
N PHE A 118 -2.15 28.15 -0.11
CA PHE A 118 -2.69 27.07 -0.92
C PHE A 118 -3.98 26.44 -0.37
N GLY A 119 -4.48 26.89 0.79
CA GLY A 119 -5.69 26.36 1.40
C GLY A 119 -6.98 26.57 0.60
N ARG A 120 -6.93 27.30 -0.52
CA ARG A 120 -8.03 27.43 -1.48
C ARG A 120 -7.96 26.40 -2.60
N ASP A 121 -6.78 25.88 -2.87
CA ASP A 121 -6.50 24.96 -3.98
C ASP A 121 -6.42 23.51 -3.50
N PHE A 122 -5.99 23.30 -2.24
CA PHE A 122 -5.84 21.97 -1.63
C PHE A 122 -6.68 21.83 -0.37
N SER A 123 -7.30 20.67 -0.24
CA SER A 123 -7.94 20.22 0.99
C SER A 123 -6.90 19.85 2.06
N ASP A 124 -7.30 19.84 3.33
CA ASP A 124 -6.43 19.46 4.45
C ASP A 124 -5.73 18.09 4.25
N PRO A 125 -6.44 17.04 3.79
CA PRO A 125 -5.77 15.77 3.49
C PRO A 125 -4.72 15.86 2.38
N GLN A 126 -4.93 16.71 1.35
CA GLN A 126 -3.94 16.90 0.29
C GLN A 126 -2.69 17.63 0.83
N ILE A 127 -2.87 18.62 1.69
CA ILE A 127 -1.76 19.31 2.35
C ILE A 127 -0.99 18.34 3.23
N ASP A 128 -1.67 17.49 4.00
CA ASP A 128 -1.02 16.49 4.84
C ASP A 128 -0.19 15.50 4.00
N ARG A 129 -0.65 15.09 2.81
CA ARG A 129 0.16 14.26 1.89
C ARG A 129 1.39 14.98 1.33
N ILE A 130 1.29 16.28 1.07
CA ILE A 130 2.47 17.09 0.69
C ILE A 130 3.48 17.12 1.84
N ILE A 131 3.02 17.22 3.10
CA ILE A 131 3.90 17.17 4.26
C ILE A 131 4.58 15.81 4.38
N GLU A 132 3.87 14.71 4.19
CA GLU A 132 4.46 13.36 4.14
C GLU A 132 5.57 13.27 3.09
N LEU A 133 5.36 13.84 1.89
CA LEU A 133 6.40 13.93 0.86
C LEU A 133 7.59 14.76 1.34
N ILE A 134 7.37 15.92 1.96
CA ILE A 134 8.44 16.76 2.52
C ILE A 134 9.26 15.98 3.56
N ARG A 135 8.64 15.14 4.39
CA ARG A 135 9.35 14.28 5.35
C ARG A 135 10.28 13.27 4.66
N SER A 136 9.89 12.77 3.49
CA SER A 136 10.69 11.81 2.73
C SER A 136 12.02 12.38 2.24
N PHE A 137 12.13 13.71 2.07
CA PHE A 137 13.37 14.35 1.63
C PHE A 137 14.49 14.29 2.68
N ALA A 138 14.16 14.01 3.95
CA ALA A 138 15.17 13.77 4.99
C ALA A 138 15.85 12.40 4.88
N ALA A 139 15.24 11.45 4.16
CA ALA A 139 15.79 10.11 4.01
C ALA A 139 17.01 10.13 3.07
N PRO A 140 18.05 9.32 3.33
CA PRO A 140 19.17 9.18 2.41
C PRO A 140 18.70 8.67 1.03
N PRO A 141 19.39 9.05 -0.07
CA PRO A 141 18.95 8.74 -1.44
C PRO A 141 18.63 7.27 -1.72
N SER A 142 19.24 6.34 -0.96
CA SER A 142 19.03 4.90 -1.08
C SER A 142 17.63 4.40 -0.72
N GLN A 143 16.82 5.18 -0.01
CA GLN A 143 15.43 4.86 0.32
C GLN A 143 14.41 5.55 -0.59
N GLN A 144 14.83 6.55 -1.37
CA GLN A 144 14.00 7.27 -2.33
C GLN A 144 13.71 6.41 -3.57
N SER A 145 14.57 5.44 -3.89
CA SER A 145 14.40 4.52 -5.04
C SER A 145 13.33 3.42 -4.85
N GLN A 146 12.85 3.16 -3.62
CA GLN A 146 11.80 2.16 -3.37
C GLN A 146 10.37 2.74 -3.34
N ALA A 147 10.25 4.07 -3.30
CA ALA A 147 8.95 4.76 -3.27
C ALA A 147 8.29 4.87 -4.66
N GLY A 148 9.06 4.95 -5.75
CA GLY A 148 8.45 5.02 -7.09
C GLY A 148 9.29 5.64 -8.21
N PHE A 149 10.61 5.56 -8.16
CA PHE A 149 11.45 6.17 -9.20
C PHE A 149 11.70 5.20 -10.36
N ALA A 150 10.76 5.12 -11.30
CA ALA A 150 11.05 4.70 -12.66
C ALA A 150 11.21 5.97 -13.52
N PRO A 151 12.39 6.25 -14.11
CA PRO A 151 12.49 7.27 -15.14
C PRO A 151 11.74 6.78 -16.38
N GLN A 152 10.95 7.67 -16.99
CA GLN A 152 10.40 7.47 -18.34
C GLN A 152 11.52 7.55 -19.38
#